data_AF-A0A7Z9ZJE4-F1
#
_entry.id   AF-A0A7Z9ZJE4-F1
#
_cell.length_a   1.000
_cell.length_b   1.000
_cell.length_c   1.000
_cell.angle_alpha   90.00
_cell.angle_beta   90.00
_cell.angle_gamma   90.00
#
_symmetry.space_group_name_H-M   'P 1'
#
loop_
_entity.id
_entity.type
_entity.pdbx_description
1 polymer ?
#
loop_
_entity_poly.entity_id
_entity_poly.type
_entity_poly.pdbx_seq_one_letter_code
_entity_poly.pdbx_strand_id
1 'polypeptide(L)'
;MTNDPIELTRKLLGETLDGEATRSIRVRLWDGTYWPDDRPRPTTLVLNHPGALRQMFLPGDEVSLAEAYLYNDFDIEGGIEAIFPVADRLTKRAKDTKWKLRLAKDLLRLPNQKAPRAARRGRARLRGRRHSIERDRQAISYHYDVSNEFYALWLDRRMVYSCAYFTSPDDDLDT
;
A
#
# COMPACT_ATOMS: atom_id res chain seq x y z
N MET A 1 11.66 17.89 24.88
CA MET A 1 12.02 16.56 24.35
C MET A 1 11.79 16.60 22.85
N THR A 2 12.86 16.77 22.09
CA THR A 2 12.87 16.79 20.63
C THR A 2 12.33 15.43 20.15
N ASN A 3 11.15 15.39 19.53
CA ASN A 3 10.65 14.17 18.90
C ASN A 3 11.55 13.92 17.67
N ASP A 4 12.58 13.10 17.80
CA ASP A 4 13.29 12.60 16.62
C ASP A 4 12.32 11.73 15.80
N PRO A 5 11.96 12.12 14.57
CA PRO A 5 11.05 11.34 13.75
C PRO A 5 11.59 9.93 13.46
N ILE A 6 12.91 9.73 13.45
CA ILE A 6 13.53 8.42 13.21
C ILE A 6 13.23 7.48 14.39
N GLU A 7 13.55 7.88 15.62
CA GLU A 7 13.28 7.08 16.82
C GLU A 7 11.80 6.72 16.95
N LEU A 8 10.92 7.70 16.74
CA LEU A 8 9.47 7.48 16.79
C LEU A 8 9.00 6.52 15.69
N THR A 9 9.54 6.65 14.48
CA THR A 9 9.25 5.74 13.37
C THR A 9 9.70 4.32 13.69
N ARG A 10 10.93 4.13 14.18
CA ARG A 10 11.44 2.80 14.58
C ARG A 10 10.62 2.17 15.70
N LYS A 11 10.18 2.97 16.69
CA LYS A 11 9.24 2.53 17.71
C LYS A 11 7.93 2.05 17.08
N LEU A 12 7.34 2.84 16.19
CA LEU A 12 6.09 2.49 15.51
C LEU A 12 6.23 1.23 14.66
N LEU A 13 7.35 1.06 13.96
CA LEU A 13 7.66 -0.15 13.19
C LEU A 13 7.75 -1.39 14.11
N GLY A 14 8.37 -1.30 15.28
CA GLY A 14 8.40 -2.40 16.25
C GLY A 14 7.03 -2.71 16.87
N GLU A 15 6.12 -1.74 16.92
CA GLU A 15 4.75 -1.97 17.36
C GLU A 15 3.88 -2.57 16.25
N THR A 16 4.15 -2.30 14.97
CA THR A 16 3.31 -2.72 13.83
C THR A 16 3.81 -3.99 13.16
N LEU A 17 5.13 -4.11 12.94
CA LEU A 17 5.79 -5.24 12.30
C LEU A 17 6.33 -6.19 13.37
N ASP A 18 5.81 -7.41 13.39
CA ASP A 18 6.26 -8.46 14.30
C ASP A 18 7.57 -9.11 13.84
N GLY A 19 8.16 -9.94 14.71
CA GLY A 19 9.40 -10.66 14.42
C GLY A 19 9.29 -11.67 13.26
N GLU A 20 8.08 -12.06 12.86
CA GLU A 20 7.87 -12.89 11.67
C GLU A 20 7.94 -12.05 10.40
N ALA A 21 7.31 -10.87 10.39
CA ALA A 21 7.41 -9.91 9.29
C ALA A 21 8.87 -9.54 9.00
N THR A 22 9.67 -9.30 10.04
CA THR A 22 11.07 -8.88 9.90
C THR A 22 12.01 -9.96 9.38
N ARG A 23 11.53 -11.20 9.18
CA ARG A 23 12.29 -12.26 8.49
C ARG A 23 12.27 -12.13 6.97
N SER A 24 11.23 -11.51 6.42
CA SER A 24 11.03 -11.37 4.97
C SER A 24 11.04 -9.92 4.51
N ILE A 25 10.81 -8.96 5.43
CA ILE A 25 10.76 -7.53 5.15
C ILE A 25 11.79 -6.81 6.01
N ARG A 26 12.53 -5.88 5.39
CA ARG A 26 13.22 -4.79 6.08
C ARG A 26 12.58 -3.46 5.71
N VAL A 27 12.80 -2.43 6.51
CA VAL A 27 12.31 -1.08 6.23
C VAL A 27 13.51 -0.16 6.01
N ARG A 28 13.52 0.57 4.89
CA ARG A 28 14.49 1.64 4.62
C ARG A 28 13.84 2.98 4.96
N LEU A 29 14.47 3.74 5.84
CA LEU A 29 14.02 5.08 6.23
C LEU A 29 14.52 6.13 5.22
N TRP A 30 13.96 7.33 5.28
CA TRP A 30 14.28 8.45 4.38
C TRP A 30 15.71 8.97 4.54
N ASP A 31 16.37 8.66 5.66
CA ASP A 31 17.78 8.97 5.92
C ASP A 31 18.74 7.90 5.37
N GLY A 32 18.21 6.85 4.74
CA GLY A 32 18.97 5.72 4.21
C GLY A 32 19.26 4.62 5.22
N THR A 33 18.89 4.77 6.50
CA THR A 33 19.09 3.73 7.50
C THR A 33 18.04 2.63 7.40
N TYR A 34 18.36 1.45 7.93
CA TYR A 34 17.45 0.30 7.90
C TYR A 34 16.91 -0.05 9.29
N TRP A 35 15.75 -0.69 9.29
CA TRP A 35 15.12 -1.31 10.45
C TRP A 35 14.63 -2.73 10.07
N PRO A 36 14.73 -3.74 10.96
CA PRO A 36 15.33 -3.67 12.30
C PRO A 36 16.86 -3.67 12.30
N ASP A 37 17.48 -4.12 11.22
CA ASP A 37 18.92 -4.21 11.03
C ASP A 37 19.27 -4.03 9.54
N ASP A 38 20.56 -3.92 9.23
CA ASP A 38 21.05 -3.74 7.85
C ASP A 38 21.05 -5.04 7.03
N ARG A 39 20.60 -6.17 7.60
CA ARG A 39 20.66 -7.45 6.90
C ARG A 39 19.65 -7.44 5.76
N PRO A 40 20.03 -7.91 4.56
CA PRO A 40 19.13 -7.95 3.42
C PRO A 40 17.94 -8.89 3.69
N ARG A 41 16.82 -8.54 3.06
CA ARG A 41 15.56 -9.29 3.07
C ARG A 41 15.00 -9.32 1.65
N PRO A 42 14.18 -10.33 1.28
CA PRO A 42 13.56 -10.41 -0.04
C PRO A 42 12.75 -9.16 -0.43
N THR A 43 12.23 -8.44 0.56
CA THR A 43 11.40 -7.24 0.36
C THR A 43 11.88 -6.10 1.24
N THR A 44 11.91 -4.88 0.69
CA THR A 44 12.21 -3.65 1.40
C THR A 44 11.02 -2.69 1.31
N LEU A 45 10.42 -2.36 2.46
CA LEU A 45 9.47 -1.26 2.54
C LEU A 45 10.26 0.05 2.65
N VAL A 46 10.07 0.96 1.72
CA VAL A 46 10.80 2.23 1.66
C VAL A 46 9.91 3.35 2.17
N LEU A 47 10.35 4.07 3.22
CA LEU A 47 9.68 5.27 3.71
C LEU A 47 10.38 6.49 3.12
N ASN A 48 9.71 7.23 2.23
CA ASN A 48 10.37 8.30 1.48
C ASN A 48 10.52 9.62 2.26
N HIS A 49 9.80 9.78 3.38
CA HIS A 49 9.91 10.97 4.23
C HIS A 49 9.43 10.72 5.68
N PRO A 50 9.75 11.62 6.64
CA PRO A 50 9.36 11.51 8.04
C PRO A 50 7.86 11.31 8.32
N GLY A 51 7.00 11.84 7.44
CA GLY A 51 5.55 11.68 7.54
C GLY A 51 4.96 10.38 6.95
N ALA A 52 5.76 9.48 6.38
CA ALA A 52 5.26 8.37 5.56
C ALA A 52 4.26 7.47 6.30
N LEU A 53 4.64 6.95 7.48
CA LEU A 53 3.75 6.12 8.31
C LEU A 53 2.47 6.85 8.72
N ARG A 54 2.55 8.18 8.94
CA ARG A 54 1.39 9.01 9.24
C ARG A 54 0.43 9.04 8.05
N GLN A 55 0.91 9.22 6.83
CA GLN A 55 0.06 9.23 5.64
C GLN A 55 -0.53 7.85 5.34
N MET A 56 0.23 6.78 5.59
CA MET A 56 -0.21 5.40 5.41
C MET A 56 -1.36 5.02 6.35
N PHE A 57 -1.23 5.34 7.64
CA PHE A 57 -2.05 4.69 8.68
C PHE A 57 -2.99 5.63 9.45
N LEU A 58 -2.73 6.95 9.48
CA LEU A 58 -3.58 7.86 10.25
C LEU A 58 -5.01 7.99 9.68
N PRO A 59 -5.23 8.04 8.34
CA PRO A 59 -6.57 8.08 7.79
C PRO A 59 -7.40 6.83 8.11
N GLY A 60 -6.74 5.68 8.27
CA GLY A 60 -7.37 4.42 8.69
C GLY A 60 -8.22 3.74 7.61
N ASP A 61 -8.03 4.09 6.34
CA ASP A 61 -8.72 3.51 5.19
C ASP A 61 -7.74 3.02 4.10
N GLU A 62 -8.15 1.98 3.37
CA GLU A 62 -7.34 1.34 2.32
C GLU A 62 -7.02 2.29 1.15
N VAL A 63 -7.93 3.22 0.84
CA VAL A 63 -7.72 4.15 -0.27
C VAL A 63 -6.59 5.12 0.04
N SER A 64 -6.53 5.62 1.27
CA SER A 64 -5.44 6.50 1.70
C SER A 64 -4.09 5.77 1.73
N LEU A 65 -4.06 4.48 2.09
CA LEU A 65 -2.85 3.67 2.00
C LEU A 65 -2.41 3.48 0.54
N ALA A 66 -3.34 3.17 -0.36
CA ALA A 66 -3.06 3.06 -1.80
C ALA A 66 -2.59 4.40 -2.39
N GLU A 67 -3.17 5.51 -1.98
CA GLU A 67 -2.70 6.85 -2.35
C GLU A 67 -1.30 7.13 -1.78
N ALA A 68 -1.00 6.72 -0.56
CA ALA A 68 0.35 6.91 0.00
C ALA A 68 1.42 6.17 -0.83
N TYR A 69 1.09 4.99 -1.36
CA TYR A 69 1.96 4.27 -2.31
C TYR A 69 2.04 5.00 -3.66
N LEU A 70 0.89 5.27 -4.29
CA LEU A 70 0.80 5.87 -5.63
C LEU A 70 1.51 7.23 -5.72
N TYR A 71 1.44 8.00 -4.64
CA TYR A 71 2.03 9.33 -4.59
C TYR A 71 3.42 9.37 -3.95
N ASN A 72 4.06 8.22 -3.77
CA ASN A 72 5.45 8.11 -3.33
C ASN A 72 5.70 8.60 -1.88
N ASP A 73 4.73 8.49 -0.98
CA ASP A 73 4.99 8.62 0.46
C ASP A 73 5.76 7.39 0.98
N PHE A 74 5.51 6.21 0.39
CA PHE A 74 6.29 4.99 0.60
C PHE A 74 6.35 4.17 -0.70
N ASP A 75 7.29 3.23 -0.78
CA ASP A 75 7.47 2.31 -1.91
C ASP A 75 7.83 0.89 -1.41
N ILE A 76 7.82 -0.09 -2.31
CA ILE A 76 8.14 -1.49 -2.03
C ILE A 76 9.14 -1.98 -3.08
N GLU A 77 10.35 -2.32 -2.63
CA GLU A 77 11.38 -2.94 -3.47
C GLU A 77 11.42 -4.45 -3.23
N GLY A 78 11.53 -5.24 -4.30
CA GLY A 78 11.56 -6.70 -4.23
C GLY A 78 10.17 -7.36 -4.32
N GLY A 79 10.01 -8.54 -3.73
CA GLY A 79 8.77 -9.31 -3.84
C GLY A 79 7.63 -8.72 -3.02
N ILE A 80 6.66 -8.07 -3.67
CA ILE A 80 5.50 -7.46 -2.99
C ILE A 80 4.67 -8.47 -2.19
N GLU A 81 4.71 -9.75 -2.58
CA GLU A 81 4.00 -10.85 -1.94
C GLU A 81 4.25 -10.95 -0.43
N ALA A 82 5.47 -10.59 0.02
CA ALA A 82 5.82 -10.62 1.44
C ALA A 82 5.00 -9.63 2.29
N ILE A 83 4.41 -8.60 1.68
CA ILE A 83 3.60 -7.58 2.34
C ILE A 83 2.22 -8.12 2.71
N PHE A 84 1.63 -9.03 1.93
CA PHE A 84 0.25 -9.49 2.15
C PHE A 84 0.03 -10.15 3.52
N PRO A 85 0.89 -11.07 3.99
CA PRO A 85 0.74 -11.63 5.34
C PRO A 85 0.83 -10.57 6.45
N VAL A 86 1.63 -9.51 6.24
CA VAL A 86 1.75 -8.40 7.19
C VAL A 86 0.48 -7.56 7.19
N ALA A 87 -0.05 -7.23 6.01
CA ALA A 87 -1.30 -6.49 5.86
C ALA A 87 -2.47 -7.22 6.55
N ASP A 88 -2.58 -8.53 6.37
CA ASP A 88 -3.61 -9.35 7.03
C ASP A 88 -3.52 -9.28 8.56
N ARG A 89 -2.30 -9.36 9.10
CA ARG A 89 -2.07 -9.26 10.56
C ARG A 89 -2.38 -7.87 11.08
N LEU A 90 -1.96 -6.82 10.37
CA LEU A 90 -2.27 -5.44 10.71
C LEU A 90 -3.78 -5.18 10.70
N THR A 91 -4.51 -5.67 9.70
CA THR A 91 -5.97 -5.55 9.60
C THR A 91 -6.68 -6.27 10.76
N LYS A 92 -6.20 -7.45 11.16
CA LYS A 92 -6.70 -8.15 12.35
C LYS A 92 -6.44 -7.34 13.61
N ARG A 93 -5.23 -6.81 13.78
CA ARG A 93 -4.83 -6.01 14.95
C ARG A 93 -5.57 -4.66 15.03
N ALA A 94 -5.90 -4.10 13.87
CA ALA A 94 -6.73 -2.90 13.76
C ALA A 94 -8.14 -3.10 14.31
N LYS A 95 -8.60 -4.31 14.67
CA LYS A 95 -9.87 -4.48 15.38
C LYS A 95 -9.79 -4.03 16.85
N ASP A 96 -8.60 -3.92 17.43
CA ASP A 96 -8.41 -3.42 18.80
C ASP A 96 -8.45 -1.89 18.85
N THR A 97 -9.52 -1.35 19.45
CA THR A 97 -9.72 0.09 19.64
C THR A 97 -8.64 0.75 20.51
N LYS A 98 -8.13 0.07 21.54
CA LYS A 98 -7.09 0.64 22.41
C LYS A 98 -5.77 0.77 21.66
N TRP A 99 -5.43 -0.25 20.89
CA TRP A 99 -4.27 -0.22 20.01
C TRP A 99 -4.39 0.87 18.95
N LYS A 100 -5.55 0.97 18.28
CA LYS A 100 -5.84 2.03 17.30
C LYS A 100 -5.64 3.44 17.86
N LEU A 101 -6.21 3.72 19.04
CA LEU A 101 -6.08 5.04 19.68
C LEU A 101 -4.63 5.37 20.03
N ARG A 102 -3.87 4.38 20.53
CA ARG A 102 -2.45 4.53 20.82
C ARG A 102 -1.65 4.82 19.56
N LEU A 103 -1.88 4.03 18.51
CA LEU A 103 -1.23 4.19 17.21
C LEU A 103 -1.53 5.58 16.64
N ALA A 104 -2.79 6.00 16.61
CA ALA A 104 -3.18 7.32 16.12
C ALA A 104 -2.49 8.46 16.90
N LYS A 105 -2.40 8.35 18.22
CA LYS A 105 -1.69 9.33 19.06
C LYS A 105 -0.21 9.45 18.68
N ASP A 106 0.47 8.33 18.46
CA ASP A 106 1.88 8.35 18.08
C ASP A 106 2.09 8.78 16.61
N LEU A 107 1.21 8.39 15.69
CA LEU A 107 1.23 8.87 14.31
C LEU A 107 1.01 10.39 14.19
N LEU A 108 0.19 10.99 15.07
CA LEU A 108 -0.02 12.44 15.12
C LEU A 108 1.24 13.21 15.52
N ARG A 109 2.21 12.56 16.20
CA ARG A 109 3.50 13.14 16.58
C ARG A 109 4.52 13.14 15.45
N LEU A 110 4.33 12.31 14.41
CA LEU A 110 5.15 12.36 13.21
C LEU A 110 4.82 13.62 12.38
N PRO A 111 5.78 14.16 11.62
CA PRO A 111 5.54 15.32 10.76
C PRO A 111 4.36 15.11 9.81
N ASN A 112 3.54 16.15 9.62
CA ASN A 112 2.48 16.14 8.60
C ASN A 112 3.05 16.47 7.21
N GLN A 113 4.08 15.71 6.80
CA GLN A 113 4.67 15.80 5.48
C GLN A 113 3.95 14.84 4.54
N LYS A 114 3.73 15.29 3.31
CA LYS A 114 3.13 14.53 2.21
C LYS A 114 4.04 14.66 1.00
N ALA A 115 4.18 13.59 0.23
CA ALA A 115 4.75 13.70 -1.09
C ALA A 115 3.88 14.59 -2.01
N PRO A 116 4.48 15.35 -2.96
CA PRO A 116 3.73 16.16 -3.90
C PRO A 116 2.71 15.32 -4.69
N ARG A 117 1.44 15.69 -4.59
CA ARG A 117 0.35 14.99 -5.30
C ARG A 117 0.26 15.49 -6.75
N ALA A 118 1.21 15.07 -7.59
CA ALA A 118 1.35 15.54 -8.97
C ALA A 118 0.44 14.83 -9.99
N ALA A 119 -0.30 13.79 -9.59
CA ALA A 119 -1.14 13.02 -10.51
C ALA A 119 -2.36 13.83 -10.99
N ARG A 120 -2.64 13.75 -12.31
CA ARG A 120 -3.77 14.45 -12.95
C ARG A 120 -5.13 13.80 -12.67
N ARG A 121 -5.18 12.51 -12.33
CA ARG A 121 -6.40 11.78 -11.95
C ARG A 121 -6.38 11.50 -10.44
N GLY A 122 -7.04 12.35 -9.65
CA GLY A 122 -7.36 12.09 -8.24
C GLY A 122 -8.70 11.36 -8.09
N ARG A 123 -9.09 10.96 -6.87
CA ARG A 123 -10.29 10.14 -6.57
C ARG A 123 -11.52 10.45 -7.43
N ALA A 124 -12.23 9.40 -7.83
CA ALA A 124 -13.50 9.51 -8.54
C ALA A 124 -14.50 10.40 -7.80
N ARG A 125 -14.98 11.45 -8.44
CA ARG A 125 -16.00 12.37 -7.90
C ARG A 125 -17.32 12.12 -8.60
N LEU A 126 -18.06 11.12 -8.12
CA LEU A 126 -19.32 10.68 -8.71
C LEU A 126 -20.49 11.52 -8.19
N ARG A 127 -21.42 11.89 -9.08
CA ARG A 127 -22.64 12.63 -8.74
C ARG A 127 -23.88 11.76 -8.94
N GLY A 128 -24.92 11.96 -8.12
CA GLY A 128 -26.20 11.27 -8.22
C GLY A 128 -26.41 10.18 -7.16
N ARG A 129 -27.56 9.50 -7.23
CA ARG A 129 -27.93 8.43 -6.29
C ARG A 129 -27.09 7.17 -6.58
N ARG A 130 -26.66 6.48 -5.52
CA ARG A 130 -26.01 5.16 -5.65
C ARG A 130 -26.94 4.20 -6.42
N HIS A 131 -26.39 3.49 -7.40
CA HIS A 131 -27.12 2.59 -8.31
C HIS A 131 -28.08 3.28 -9.31
N SER A 132 -27.84 4.56 -9.66
CA SER A 132 -28.52 5.18 -10.80
C SER A 132 -27.69 4.98 -12.08
N ILE A 133 -28.38 4.89 -13.22
CA ILE A 133 -27.75 4.69 -14.54
C ILE A 133 -26.69 5.77 -14.80
N GLU A 134 -26.98 7.02 -14.49
CA GLU A 134 -26.09 8.16 -14.75
C GLU A 134 -24.85 8.15 -13.86
N ARG A 135 -25.01 7.77 -12.58
CA ARG A 135 -23.88 7.67 -11.65
C ARG A 135 -23.01 6.46 -11.99
N ASP A 136 -23.62 5.33 -12.32
CA ASP A 136 -22.90 4.11 -12.63
C ASP A 136 -22.15 4.25 -13.95
N ARG A 137 -22.71 4.97 -14.94
CA ARG A 137 -21.98 5.38 -16.15
C ARG A 137 -20.74 6.22 -15.83
N GLN A 138 -20.85 7.21 -14.95
CA GLN A 138 -19.68 8.00 -14.52
C GLN A 138 -18.61 7.13 -13.86
N ALA A 139 -19.03 6.16 -13.03
CA ALA A 139 -18.12 5.23 -12.37
C ALA A 139 -17.41 4.34 -13.38
N ILE A 140 -18.15 3.76 -14.33
CA ILE A 140 -17.60 2.92 -15.40
C ILE A 140 -16.61 3.71 -16.25
N SER A 141 -16.99 4.89 -16.75
CA SER A 141 -16.09 5.72 -17.56
C SER A 141 -14.85 6.19 -16.80
N TYR A 142 -14.93 6.36 -15.48
CA TYR A 142 -13.77 6.75 -14.70
C TYR A 142 -12.81 5.57 -14.43
N HIS A 143 -13.34 4.38 -14.14
CA HIS A 143 -12.56 3.24 -13.68
C HIS A 143 -12.17 2.24 -14.78
N TYR A 144 -12.96 2.12 -15.83
CA TYR A 144 -12.85 1.05 -16.83
C TYR A 144 -12.77 1.57 -18.26
N ASP A 145 -12.66 2.88 -18.46
CA ASP A 145 -12.37 3.46 -19.77
C ASP A 145 -10.86 3.30 -20.07
N VAL A 146 -10.46 2.05 -20.26
CA VAL A 146 -9.15 1.60 -20.72
C VAL A 146 -9.36 0.69 -21.92
N SER A 147 -8.56 0.87 -22.98
CA SER A 147 -8.78 0.17 -24.26
C SER A 147 -8.36 -1.30 -24.19
N ASN A 148 -8.87 -2.11 -25.10
CA ASN A 148 -8.39 -3.48 -25.28
C ASN A 148 -6.89 -3.54 -25.58
N GLU A 149 -6.31 -2.48 -26.17
CA GLU A 149 -4.86 -2.38 -26.40
C GLU A 149 -4.08 -2.41 -25.09
N PHE A 150 -4.61 -1.82 -24.01
CA PHE A 150 -3.99 -1.90 -22.69
C PHE A 150 -3.99 -3.34 -22.15
N TYR A 151 -5.12 -4.03 -22.26
CA TYR A 151 -5.26 -5.40 -21.78
C TYR A 151 -4.43 -6.39 -22.60
N ALA A 152 -4.30 -6.16 -23.90
CA ALA A 152 -3.50 -6.98 -24.80
C ALA A 152 -2.00 -6.96 -24.49
N LEU A 153 -1.53 -6.02 -23.64
CA LEU A 153 -0.12 -5.98 -23.21
C LEU A 153 0.24 -7.10 -22.22
N TRP A 154 -0.73 -7.70 -21.54
CA TRP A 154 -0.44 -8.64 -20.43
C TRP A 154 -1.45 -9.78 -20.28
N LEU A 155 -2.60 -9.76 -20.96
CA LEU A 155 -3.47 -10.93 -21.06
C LEU A 155 -2.95 -11.93 -22.10
N ASP A 156 -3.45 -13.16 -22.00
CA ASP A 156 -3.26 -14.20 -23.01
C ASP A 156 -3.90 -13.82 -24.36
N ARG A 157 -3.58 -14.58 -25.41
CA ARG A 157 -4.10 -14.32 -26.78
C ARG A 157 -5.63 -14.36 -26.88
N ARG A 158 -6.30 -15.06 -25.96
CA ARG A 158 -7.77 -15.15 -25.93
C ARG A 158 -8.41 -14.00 -25.15
N MET A 159 -7.61 -13.08 -24.59
CA MET A 159 -8.05 -11.91 -23.82
C MET A 159 -8.93 -12.30 -22.61
N VAL A 160 -8.58 -13.41 -21.93
CA VAL A 160 -9.37 -13.95 -20.83
C VAL A 160 -8.94 -13.30 -19.51
N TYR A 161 -9.79 -12.41 -18.98
CA TYR A 161 -9.57 -11.80 -17.68
C TYR A 161 -10.27 -12.56 -16.55
N SER A 162 -9.87 -13.82 -16.37
CA SER A 162 -10.28 -14.69 -15.26
C SER A 162 -9.15 -15.62 -14.85
N CYS A 163 -9.31 -16.38 -13.76
CA CYS A 163 -8.31 -17.35 -13.34
C CYS A 163 -8.09 -18.43 -14.42
N ALA A 164 -6.83 -18.70 -14.75
CA ALA A 164 -6.40 -19.83 -15.56
C ALA A 164 -6.31 -21.11 -14.72
N TYR A 165 -6.13 -22.26 -15.38
CA TYR A 165 -5.95 -23.56 -14.74
C TYR A 165 -4.72 -24.25 -15.33
N PHE A 166 -3.67 -24.37 -14.52
CA PHE A 166 -2.40 -24.99 -14.89
C PHE A 166 -2.40 -26.45 -14.42
N THR A 167 -2.21 -27.38 -15.36
CA THR A 167 -2.16 -28.83 -15.12
C THR A 167 -0.73 -29.34 -14.93
N SER A 168 0.26 -28.62 -15.48
CA SER A 168 1.68 -28.90 -15.40
C SER A 168 2.45 -27.62 -15.02
N PRO A 169 3.63 -27.73 -14.36
CA PRO A 169 4.51 -26.58 -14.13
C PRO A 169 5.03 -25.90 -15.41
N ASP A 170 4.97 -26.60 -16.55
CA ASP A 170 5.42 -26.11 -17.85
C ASP A 170 4.32 -25.36 -18.64
N ASP A 171 3.08 -25.35 -18.13
CA ASP A 171 1.97 -24.64 -18.78
C ASP A 171 2.21 -23.13 -18.69
N ASP A 172 1.99 -22.41 -19.80
CA ASP A 172 2.00 -20.95 -19.84
C ASP A 172 0.57 -20.37 -19.84
N LEU A 173 0.44 -19.04 -19.94
CA LEU A 173 -0.88 -18.40 -19.94
C LEU A 173 -1.68 -18.63 -21.23
N ASP A 174 -1.02 -19.00 -22.33
CA ASP A 174 -1.63 -19.26 -23.64
C ASP A 174 -2.03 -20.74 -23.82
N THR A 175 -1.47 -21.68 -23.04
CA THR A 175 -1.62 -23.14 -23.20
C THR A 175 -2.41 -23.83 -22.11
#